data_AF-A0A351T467-F1
#
_entry.id   AF-A0A351T467-F1
#
_cell.length_a   1.000
_cell.length_b   1.000
_cell.length_c   1.000
_cell.angle_alpha   90.00
_cell.angle_beta   90.00
_cell.angle_gamma   90.00
#
_symmetry.space_group_name_H-M   'P 1'
#
loop_
_entity.id
_entity.type
_entity.pdbx_description
1 polymer ?
#
loop_
_entity_poly.entity_id
_entity_poly.type
_entity_poly.pdbx_seq_one_letter_code
_entity_poly.pdbx_strand_id
1 'polypeptide(L)'
;TGAEAVHPGYGFLSENGAFAERLAAEGVAFIGPNVRAIQAMGDKIESKKLAAEAKVNTVPGFLGVIQDTDEAVKIAEEIGYPVMLKASAGGGGKGMRVAWDRKEVREGFEAAVAEAIS
;
A
#
# COMPACT_ATOMS: atom_id res chain seq x y z
N THR A 1 -33.59 -6.97 1.16
CA THR A 1 -33.43 -5.88 0.16
C THR A 1 -33.47 -6.40 -1.27
N GLY A 2 -33.04 -7.65 -1.56
CA GLY A 2 -33.08 -8.19 -2.94
C GLY A 2 -32.07 -7.53 -3.87
N ALA A 3 -31.02 -6.92 -3.32
CA ALA A 3 -30.00 -6.25 -4.10
C ALA A 3 -29.10 -7.28 -4.78
N GLU A 4 -28.90 -7.11 -6.09
CA GLU A 4 -28.07 -7.98 -6.92
C GLU A 4 -26.61 -7.53 -6.99
N ALA A 5 -26.32 -6.28 -6.58
CA ALA A 5 -24.99 -5.72 -6.62
C ALA A 5 -24.75 -4.65 -5.54
N VAL A 6 -23.47 -4.41 -5.23
CA VAL A 6 -23.00 -3.33 -4.35
C VAL A 6 -21.91 -2.52 -5.05
N HIS A 7 -22.11 -1.21 -5.15
CA HIS A 7 -21.05 -0.26 -5.51
C HIS A 7 -20.47 0.34 -4.23
N PRO A 8 -19.18 0.11 -3.90
CA PRO A 8 -18.63 0.53 -2.62
C PRO A 8 -18.24 2.02 -2.58
N GLY A 9 -18.20 2.70 -3.73
CA GLY A 9 -17.72 4.08 -3.81
C GLY A 9 -16.20 4.13 -3.62
N TYR A 10 -15.72 5.02 -2.76
CA TYR A 10 -14.32 5.18 -2.40
C TYR A 10 -14.16 5.20 -0.87
N GLY A 11 -12.97 4.83 -0.36
CA GLY A 11 -12.74 4.62 1.07
C GLY A 11 -13.55 3.44 1.62
N PHE A 12 -13.72 3.38 2.94
CA PHE A 12 -14.46 2.31 3.63
C PHE A 12 -14.07 0.89 3.18
N LEU A 13 -14.95 0.21 2.44
CA LEU A 13 -14.75 -1.18 1.98
C LEU A 13 -14.41 -1.28 0.48
N SER A 14 -14.18 -0.17 -0.20
CA SER A 14 -13.92 -0.13 -1.66
C SER A 14 -12.69 -0.90 -2.11
N GLU A 15 -11.69 -1.03 -1.25
CA GLU A 15 -10.44 -1.76 -1.51
C GLU A 15 -10.30 -3.00 -0.59
N ASN A 16 -11.38 -3.43 0.05
CA ASN A 16 -11.36 -4.57 0.96
C ASN A 16 -11.65 -5.89 0.22
N GLY A 17 -10.61 -6.70 0.00
CA GLY A 17 -10.74 -7.99 -0.71
C GLY A 17 -11.72 -8.96 -0.03
N ALA A 18 -11.71 -9.03 1.31
CA ALA A 18 -12.60 -9.92 2.06
C ALA A 18 -14.08 -9.51 1.92
N PHE A 19 -14.37 -8.21 1.78
CA PHE A 19 -15.72 -7.73 1.50
C PHE A 19 -16.20 -8.18 0.11
N ALA A 20 -15.35 -8.05 -0.92
CA ALA A 20 -15.68 -8.51 -2.26
C ALA A 20 -15.86 -10.04 -2.33
N GLU A 21 -15.01 -10.81 -1.63
CA GLU A 21 -15.16 -12.27 -1.48
C GLU A 21 -16.49 -12.63 -0.80
N ARG A 22 -16.85 -11.90 0.26
CA ARG A 22 -18.09 -12.16 0.98
C ARG A 22 -19.31 -11.88 0.12
N LEU A 23 -19.34 -10.79 -0.64
CA LEU A 23 -20.43 -10.49 -1.58
C LEU A 23 -20.58 -11.60 -2.62
N ALA A 24 -19.48 -12.09 -3.19
CA ALA A 24 -19.49 -13.19 -4.14
C ALA A 24 -20.07 -14.48 -3.52
N ALA A 25 -19.72 -14.81 -2.27
CA ALA A 25 -20.27 -15.97 -1.56
C ALA A 25 -21.79 -15.87 -1.31
N GLU A 26 -22.33 -14.66 -1.21
CA GLU A 26 -23.77 -14.39 -1.04
C GLU A 26 -24.49 -14.20 -2.39
N GLY A 27 -23.80 -14.36 -3.53
CA GLY A 27 -24.37 -14.18 -4.87
C GLY A 27 -24.64 -12.72 -5.26
N VAL A 28 -23.99 -11.76 -4.59
CA VAL A 28 -24.12 -10.33 -4.84
C VAL A 28 -22.91 -9.84 -5.63
N ALA A 29 -23.14 -9.17 -6.76
CA ALA A 29 -22.05 -8.64 -7.59
C ALA A 29 -21.36 -7.44 -6.91
N PHE A 30 -20.03 -7.49 -6.85
CA PHE A 30 -19.23 -6.32 -6.47
C PHE A 30 -18.99 -5.46 -7.71
N ILE A 31 -19.43 -4.19 -7.69
CA ILE A 31 -19.19 -3.26 -8.79
C ILE A 31 -17.80 -2.66 -8.62
N GLY A 32 -16.80 -3.39 -9.12
CA GLY A 32 -15.38 -3.05 -9.05
C GLY A 32 -14.51 -4.15 -9.67
N PRO A 33 -13.19 -4.08 -9.48
CA PRO A 33 -12.29 -5.11 -9.98
C PRO A 33 -12.48 -6.44 -9.23
N ASN A 34 -11.97 -7.53 -9.80
CA ASN A 34 -11.98 -8.83 -9.13
C ASN A 34 -11.09 -8.84 -7.88
N VAL A 35 -11.35 -9.80 -6.97
CA VAL A 35 -10.65 -9.94 -5.68
C VAL A 35 -9.13 -9.98 -5.83
N ARG A 36 -8.60 -10.73 -6.81
CA ARG A 36 -7.16 -10.82 -7.07
C ARG A 36 -6.58 -9.45 -7.40
N ALA A 37 -7.27 -8.66 -8.22
CA ALA A 37 -6.83 -7.32 -8.57
C ALA A 37 -6.89 -6.36 -7.37
N ILE A 38 -7.91 -6.45 -6.50
CA ILE A 38 -7.97 -5.68 -5.25
C ILE A 38 -6.75 -6.00 -4.37
N GLN A 39 -6.48 -7.28 -4.13
CA GLN A 39 -5.37 -7.73 -3.29
C GLN A 39 -4.01 -7.33 -3.88
N ALA A 40 -3.81 -7.58 -5.18
CA ALA A 40 -2.57 -7.29 -5.88
C ALA A 40 -2.22 -5.79 -5.91
N MET A 41 -3.25 -4.93 -5.98
CA MET A 41 -3.06 -3.49 -6.07
C MET A 41 -3.10 -2.78 -4.71
N GLY A 42 -3.66 -3.42 -3.67
CA GLY A 42 -3.73 -2.88 -2.31
C GLY A 42 -2.38 -2.85 -1.57
N ASP A 43 -1.46 -3.75 -1.92
CA ASP A 43 -0.09 -3.75 -1.39
C ASP A 43 0.86 -2.99 -2.33
N LYS A 44 1.55 -1.97 -1.79
CA LYS A 44 2.45 -1.11 -2.58
C LYS A 44 3.73 -1.82 -3.08
N ILE A 45 4.14 -2.91 -2.44
CA ILE A 45 5.29 -3.72 -2.86
C ILE A 45 4.85 -4.66 -3.99
N GLU A 46 3.76 -5.40 -3.80
CA GLU A 46 3.24 -6.32 -4.83
C GLU A 46 2.79 -5.57 -6.08
N SER A 47 2.10 -4.45 -5.94
CA SER A 47 1.71 -3.61 -7.10
C SER A 47 2.91 -3.10 -7.89
N LYS A 48 4.02 -2.74 -7.22
CA LYS A 48 5.27 -2.34 -7.90
C LYS A 48 5.96 -3.51 -8.60
N LYS A 49 5.97 -4.71 -8.00
CA LYS A 49 6.49 -5.92 -8.64
C LYS A 49 5.73 -6.20 -9.94
N LEU A 50 4.40 -6.18 -9.88
CA LEU A 50 3.53 -6.38 -11.04
C LEU A 50 3.74 -5.31 -12.12
N ALA A 51 3.89 -4.04 -11.71
CA ALA A 51 4.21 -2.96 -12.65
C ALA A 51 5.56 -3.20 -13.35
N ALA A 52 6.59 -3.62 -12.61
CA ALA A 52 7.90 -3.93 -13.17
C ALA A 52 7.86 -5.14 -14.13
N GLU A 53 7.15 -6.21 -13.77
CA GLU A 53 6.91 -7.37 -14.63
C GLU A 53 6.19 -6.98 -15.93
N ALA A 54 5.23 -6.07 -15.84
CA ALA A 54 4.52 -5.48 -16.96
C ALA A 54 5.36 -4.45 -17.76
N LYS A 55 6.62 -4.22 -17.38
CA LYS A 55 7.53 -3.24 -18.00
C LYS A 55 7.01 -1.81 -17.95
N VAL A 56 6.23 -1.49 -16.92
CA VAL A 56 5.80 -0.13 -16.61
C VAL A 56 6.90 0.56 -15.82
N ASN A 57 7.24 1.79 -16.20
CA ASN A 57 8.22 2.59 -15.48
C ASN A 57 7.72 2.92 -14.07
N THR A 58 8.52 2.57 -13.06
CA THR A 58 8.24 2.88 -11.65
C THR A 58 9.28 3.84 -11.08
N VAL A 59 8.88 4.60 -10.05
CA VAL A 59 9.84 5.41 -9.28
C VAL A 59 10.88 4.49 -8.64
N PRO A 60 12.18 4.72 -8.83
CA PRO A 60 13.25 3.95 -8.19
C PRO A 60 13.11 3.94 -6.66
N GLY A 61 13.48 2.83 -6.03
CA GLY A 61 13.49 2.69 -4.59
C GLY A 61 13.63 1.24 -4.18
N PHE A 62 13.56 0.99 -2.87
CA PHE A 62 13.65 -0.35 -2.32
C PHE A 62 12.37 -1.14 -2.57
N LEU A 63 12.53 -2.39 -3.00
CA LEU A 63 11.44 -3.32 -3.31
C LEU A 63 11.44 -4.47 -2.30
N GLY A 64 10.90 -4.19 -1.11
CA GLY A 64 10.85 -5.16 -0.02
C GLY A 64 10.25 -4.57 1.25
N VAL A 65 10.06 -5.42 2.25
CA VAL A 65 9.65 -5.00 3.60
C VAL A 65 10.90 -4.56 4.37
N ILE A 66 10.85 -3.36 4.94
CA ILE A 66 11.88 -2.82 5.81
C ILE A 66 11.52 -3.20 7.25
N GLN A 67 12.41 -3.93 7.92
CA GLN A 67 12.14 -4.54 9.23
C GLN A 67 12.29 -3.53 10.37
N ASP A 68 13.28 -2.65 10.27
CA ASP A 68 13.63 -1.73 11.34
C ASP A 68 14.21 -0.41 10.83
N THR A 69 14.37 0.52 11.78
CA THR A 69 14.85 1.87 11.53
C THR A 69 16.30 1.89 11.00
N ASP A 70 17.16 0.95 11.41
CA ASP A 70 18.56 0.92 10.96
C ASP A 70 18.66 0.44 9.51
N GLU A 71 17.85 -0.56 9.12
CA GLU A 71 17.68 -0.97 7.74
C GLU A 71 17.12 0.17 6.88
N ALA A 72 16.12 0.90 7.39
CA ALA A 72 15.55 2.06 6.69
C ALA A 72 16.60 3.14 6.39
N VAL A 73 17.47 3.44 7.36
CA VAL A 73 18.57 4.42 7.19
C VAL A 73 19.56 3.94 6.13
N LYS A 74 19.98 2.68 6.20
CA LYS A 74 20.93 2.11 5.23
C LYS A 74 20.39 2.22 3.81
N ILE A 75 19.13 1.80 3.60
CA ILE A 75 18.46 1.87 2.31
C ILE A 75 18.34 3.32 1.82
N ALA A 76 17.98 4.25 2.71
CA ALA A 76 17.85 5.67 2.35
C ALA A 76 19.19 6.26 1.89
N GLU A 77 20.30 5.86 2.51
CA GLU A 77 21.64 6.31 2.11
C GLU A 77 22.10 5.72 0.78
N GLU A 78 21.71 4.48 0.48
CA GLU A 78 21.97 3.85 -0.82
C GLU A 78 21.17 4.51 -1.95
N ILE A 79 19.93 4.94 -1.69
CA ILE A 79 19.07 5.63 -2.65
C ILE A 79 19.50 7.10 -2.84
N GLY A 80 19.88 7.77 -1.75
CA GLY A 80 20.16 9.20 -1.70
C GLY A 80 18.92 10.02 -1.32
N TYR A 81 19.15 11.09 -0.55
CA TYR A 81 18.10 11.97 -0.05
C TYR A 81 17.66 13.02 -1.09
N PRO A 82 16.40 13.52 -1.02
CA PRO A 82 15.35 13.11 -0.09
C PRO A 82 14.67 11.79 -0.49
N VAL A 83 14.21 11.03 0.51
CA VAL A 83 13.43 9.80 0.31
C VAL A 83 12.01 9.94 0.83
N MET A 84 11.10 9.12 0.31
CA MET A 84 9.71 9.04 0.78
C MET A 84 9.47 7.69 1.45
N LEU A 85 9.30 7.70 2.76
CA LEU A 85 8.86 6.55 3.54
C LEU A 85 7.38 6.31 3.26
N LYS A 86 7.00 5.06 2.96
CA LYS A 86 5.62 4.66 2.70
C LYS A 86 5.32 3.32 3.36
N ALA A 87 4.31 3.29 4.22
CA ALA A 87 3.73 2.04 4.69
C ALA A 87 3.12 1.25 3.52
N SER A 88 3.36 -0.07 3.50
CA SER A 88 2.93 -0.96 2.42
C SER A 88 1.40 -1.07 2.31
N ALA A 89 0.71 -1.19 3.45
CA ALA A 89 -0.74 -1.38 3.54
C ALA A 89 -1.56 -0.08 3.82
N GLY A 90 -0.92 1.10 3.78
CA GLY A 90 -1.59 2.37 4.07
C GLY A 90 -2.34 2.96 2.86
N GLY A 91 -3.57 3.43 3.06
CA GLY A 91 -4.39 4.15 2.08
C GLY A 91 -4.71 5.60 2.50
N GLY A 92 -5.16 6.43 1.55
CA GLY A 92 -5.65 7.79 1.87
C GLY A 92 -4.58 8.78 2.37
N GLY A 93 -3.30 8.51 2.11
CA GLY A 93 -2.18 9.36 2.51
C GLY A 93 -1.54 9.02 3.86
N LYS A 94 -2.11 8.06 4.60
CA LYS A 94 -1.58 7.61 5.89
C LYS A 94 -0.27 6.84 5.77
N GLY A 95 0.60 6.99 6.76
CA GLY A 95 1.87 6.26 6.85
C GLY A 95 2.86 6.67 5.74
N MET A 96 2.80 7.92 5.29
CA MET A 96 3.78 8.48 4.35
C MET A 96 4.51 9.67 4.95
N ARG A 97 5.83 9.73 4.78
CA ARG A 97 6.69 10.83 5.27
C ARG A 97 7.83 11.08 4.30
N VAL A 98 8.10 12.36 4.02
CA VAL A 98 9.34 12.77 3.35
C VAL A 98 10.43 12.84 4.41
N ALA A 99 11.61 12.29 4.10
CA ALA A 99 12.81 12.42 4.91
C ALA A 99 13.94 13.01 4.08
N TRP A 100 14.45 14.16 4.51
CA TRP A 100 15.51 14.92 3.86
C TRP A 100 16.91 14.51 4.32
N ASP A 101 17.00 13.82 5.45
CA ASP A 101 18.26 13.32 6.00
C ASP A 101 18.07 12.08 6.87
N ARG A 102 19.20 11.55 7.38
CA ARG A 102 19.25 10.39 8.26
C ARG A 102 18.39 10.55 9.52
N LYS A 103 18.39 11.74 10.13
CA LYS A 103 17.64 11.99 11.37
C LYS A 103 16.15 11.88 11.09
N GLU A 104 15.70 12.51 10.01
CA GLU A 104 14.29 12.45 9.60
C GLU A 104 13.86 11.04 9.17
N VAL A 105 14.75 10.20 8.62
CA VAL A 105 14.42 8.78 8.39
C VAL A 105 14.15 8.06 9.70
N ARG A 106 15.01 8.28 10.72
CA ARG A 106 14.84 7.62 12.03
C ARG A 106 13.52 8.00 12.69
N GLU A 107 13.21 9.29 12.72
CA GLU A 107 11.96 9.80 13.30
C GLU A 107 10.74 9.42 12.45
N GLY A 108 10.87 9.51 11.12
CA GLY A 108 9.79 9.28 10.18
C GLY A 108 9.39 7.82 10.03
N PHE A 109 10.32 6.87 10.18
CA PHE A 109 10.04 5.44 10.03
C PHE A 109 9.10 4.94 11.12
N GLU A 110 9.43 5.18 12.38
CA GLU A 110 8.60 4.77 13.52
C GLU A 110 7.21 5.40 13.45
N ALA A 111 7.14 6.69 13.10
CA ALA A 111 5.86 7.39 12.92
C ALA A 111 5.03 6.79 11.77
N ALA A 112 5.65 6.47 10.64
CA ALA A 112 4.96 5.87 9.48
C ALA A 112 4.43 4.46 9.79
N VAL A 113 5.19 3.67 10.57
CA VAL A 113 4.76 2.34 11.04
C VAL A 113 3.57 2.46 12.01
N ALA A 114 3.68 3.35 13.00
CA ALA A 114 2.61 3.55 13.99
C ALA A 114 1.28 3.99 13.34
N GLU A 115 1.33 4.89 12.36
CA GLU A 115 0.14 5.37 11.64
C GLU A 115 -0.50 4.29 10.73
N ALA A 116 0.26 3.29 10.30
CA ALA A 116 -0.23 2.22 9.45
C ALA A 116 -0.95 1.10 10.22
N ILE A 117 -0.65 0.94 11.51
CA ILE A 117 -1.26 -0.08 12.39
C ILE A 117 -2.57 0.44 13.01
N SER A 118 -2.81 1.76 13.00
CA SER A 118 -4.00 2.43 13.55
C SER A 118 -5.16 2.56 12.56
#